data_AF-A0A416HT38-F1
#
_entry.id   AF-A0A416HT38-F1
#
_cell.length_a   1.000
_cell.length_b   1.000
_cell.length_c   1.000
_cell.angle_alpha   90.00
_cell.angle_beta   90.00
_cell.angle_gamma   90.00
#
_symmetry.space_group_name_H-M   'P 1'
#
loop_
_entity.id
_entity.type
_entity.pdbx_description
1 polymer ?
#
loop_
_entity_poly.entity_id
_entity_poly.type
_entity_poly.pdbx_seq_one_letter_code
_entity_poly.pdbx_strand_id
1 'polypeptide(L)'
;MKKAGRIIGIAMISLLLGVILFYFLLTFLIAPAVNDQTAETLYEEMLQIPLPEGADFCDSRYLAGNLVGNGNKMQYFAAILLRTDKTGEELEAYYAPYREDEWHFLVEIQQGAAISPLEGREEFSFPEETRGEEYYIVYSWGRSDFPFQDWDLRAH
;
A
#
# COMPACT_ATOMS: atom_id res chain seq x y z
N MET A 1 44.98 31.34 21.29
CA MET A 1 44.42 30.02 21.62
C MET A 1 42.89 30.02 21.76
N LYS A 2 42.26 30.88 22.57
CA LYS A 2 40.78 30.92 22.75
C LYS A 2 39.96 31.10 21.46
N LYS A 3 40.42 31.93 20.50
CA LYS A 3 39.74 32.14 19.21
C LYS A 3 39.76 30.88 18.31
N ALA A 4 40.87 30.15 18.26
CA ALA A 4 40.99 28.94 17.45
C ALA A 4 40.09 27.81 17.97
N GLY A 5 40.05 27.60 19.29
CA GLY A 5 39.12 26.63 19.90
C GLY A 5 37.65 26.96 19.66
N ARG A 6 37.28 28.25 19.65
CA ARG A 6 35.92 28.70 19.31
C ARG A 6 35.57 28.44 17.84
N ILE A 7 36.50 28.65 16.90
CA ILE A 7 36.28 28.38 15.48
C ILE A 7 36.12 26.87 15.22
N ILE A 8 36.99 26.05 15.83
CA ILE A 8 36.90 24.58 15.73
C ILE A 8 35.57 24.08 16.31
N GLY A 9 35.15 24.60 17.46
CA GLY A 9 33.85 24.26 18.05
C GLY A 9 32.66 24.60 17.15
N ILE A 10 32.65 25.78 16.52
CA ILE A 10 31.61 26.17 15.57
C ILE A 10 31.61 25.23 14.36
N ALA A 11 32.78 24.94 13.77
CA ALA A 11 32.88 24.04 12.63
C ALA A 11 32.37 22.63 12.95
N MET A 12 32.68 22.09 14.14
CA MET A 12 32.17 20.79 14.58
C MET A 12 30.63 20.80 14.76
N ILE A 13 30.07 21.85 15.35
CA ILE A 13 28.61 21.98 15.51
C ILE A 13 27.92 22.09 14.15
N SER A 14 28.46 22.92 13.25
CA SER A 14 27.94 23.06 11.88
C SER A 14 28.00 21.75 11.10
N LEU A 15 29.08 20.98 11.23
CA LEU A 15 29.19 19.66 10.63
C LEU A 15 28.12 18.71 11.19
N LEU A 16 27.95 18.67 12.51
CA LEU A 16 26.94 17.82 13.15
C LEU A 16 25.53 18.16 12.65
N LEU A 17 25.17 19.45 12.61
CA LEU A 17 23.89 19.89 12.08
C LEU A 17 23.71 19.56 10.60
N GLY A 18 24.78 19.68 9.80
CA GLY A 18 24.77 19.29 8.39
C GLY A 18 24.51 17.79 8.20
N VAL A 19 25.12 16.94 9.02
CA VAL A 19 24.89 15.48 9.00
C VAL A 19 23.45 15.15 9.41
N ILE A 20 22.92 15.78 10.46
CA ILE A 20 21.53 15.58 10.89
C ILE A 20 20.56 15.99 9.77
N LEU A 21 20.78 17.16 9.16
CA LEU A 21 19.96 17.64 8.04
C LEU A 21 20.05 16.69 6.84
N PHE A 22 21.24 16.18 6.53
CA PHE A 22 21.42 15.22 5.44
C PHE A 22 20.61 13.94 5.67
N TYR A 23 20.67 13.34 6.86
CA TYR A 23 19.85 12.16 7.19
C TYR A 23 18.36 12.47 7.17
N PHE A 24 17.95 13.64 7.66
CA PHE A 24 16.57 14.09 7.59
C PHE A 24 16.09 14.25 6.14
N LEU A 25 16.90 14.79 5.25
CA LEU A 25 16.55 14.89 3.82
C LEU A 25 16.50 13.52 3.15
N LEU A 26 17.35 12.58 3.57
CA LEU A 26 17.38 11.22 3.05
C LEU A 26 16.08 10.45 3.35
N THR A 27 15.37 10.77 4.44
CA THR A 27 14.08 10.12 4.74
C THR A 27 13.00 10.41 3.69
N PHE A 28 13.03 11.58 3.04
CA PHE A 28 12.09 11.91 1.96
C PHE A 28 12.30 11.07 0.70
N LEU A 29 13.50 10.49 0.51
CA LEU A 29 13.79 9.58 -0.59
C LEU A 29 13.50 8.13 -0.22
N ILE A 30 13.85 7.72 1.01
CA ILE A 30 13.70 6.34 1.47
C ILE A 30 12.25 6.01 1.82
N ALA A 31 11.53 6.91 2.48
CA ALA A 31 10.19 6.60 2.98
C ALA A 31 9.20 6.25 1.85
N PRO A 32 9.10 7.02 0.73
CA PRO A 32 8.25 6.62 -0.38
C PRO A 32 8.62 5.25 -0.95
N ALA A 33 9.91 4.97 -1.13
CA ALA A 33 10.39 3.69 -1.66
C ALA A 33 10.03 2.52 -0.75
N VAL A 34 10.19 2.67 0.57
CA VAL A 34 9.78 1.65 1.56
C VAL A 34 8.27 1.45 1.56
N ASN A 35 7.51 2.53 1.42
CA ASN A 35 6.05 2.46 1.41
C ASN A 35 5.55 1.71 0.17
N ASP A 36 6.06 2.06 -1.01
CA ASP A 36 5.70 1.39 -2.26
C ASP A 36 6.12 -0.08 -2.24
N GLN A 37 7.32 -0.39 -1.71
CA GLN A 37 7.76 -1.77 -1.51
C GLN A 37 6.83 -2.53 -0.57
N THR A 38 6.32 -1.89 0.49
CA THR A 38 5.39 -2.54 1.43
C THR A 38 4.09 -2.93 0.73
N ALA A 39 3.53 -2.07 -0.13
CA ALA A 39 2.34 -2.40 -0.91
C ALA A 39 2.63 -3.49 -1.96
N GLU A 40 3.81 -3.48 -2.57
CA GLU A 40 4.24 -4.54 -3.50
C GLU A 40 4.39 -5.89 -2.80
N THR A 41 5.02 -5.95 -1.63
CA THR A 41 5.15 -7.19 -0.85
C THR A 41 3.79 -7.77 -0.49
N LEU A 42 2.85 -6.93 -0.03
CA LEU A 42 1.47 -7.37 0.24
C LEU A 42 0.82 -8.01 -1.00
N TYR A 43 1.01 -7.38 -2.16
CA TYR A 43 0.52 -7.91 -3.42
C TYR A 43 1.18 -9.25 -3.79
N GLU A 44 2.50 -9.36 -3.65
CA GLU A 44 3.23 -10.60 -3.91
C GLU A 44 2.79 -11.74 -2.99
N GLU A 45 2.51 -11.46 -1.72
CA GLU A 45 1.95 -12.40 -0.75
C GLU A 45 0.56 -12.89 -1.19
N MET A 46 -0.30 -11.98 -1.66
CA MET A 46 -1.60 -12.37 -2.22
C MET A 46 -1.48 -13.29 -3.43
N LEU A 47 -0.49 -13.06 -4.30
CA LEU A 47 -0.24 -13.91 -5.48
C LEU A 47 0.31 -15.29 -5.14
N GLN A 48 0.86 -15.52 -3.94
CA GLN A 48 1.28 -16.86 -3.52
C GLN A 48 0.09 -17.78 -3.24
N ILE A 49 -1.10 -17.22 -3.01
CA ILE A 49 -2.31 -18.00 -2.79
C ILE A 49 -2.82 -18.51 -4.13
N PRO A 50 -3.08 -19.83 -4.27
CA PRO A 50 -3.62 -20.35 -5.52
C PRO A 50 -4.97 -19.70 -5.83
N LEU A 51 -5.29 -19.61 -7.13
CA LEU A 51 -6.62 -19.17 -7.54
C LEU A 51 -7.64 -20.28 -7.26
N PRO A 52 -8.90 -19.91 -6.94
CA PRO A 52 -10.00 -20.86 -6.91
C PRO A 52 -10.11 -21.61 -8.24
N GLU A 53 -10.49 -22.89 -8.19
CA GLU A 53 -10.68 -23.68 -9.42
C GLU A 53 -11.73 -23.03 -10.33
N GLY A 54 -11.38 -22.82 -11.61
CA GLY A 54 -12.24 -22.17 -12.59
C GLY A 54 -12.22 -20.63 -12.54
N ALA A 55 -11.40 -20.02 -11.67
CA ALA A 55 -11.21 -18.57 -11.67
C ALA A 55 -10.08 -18.15 -12.63
N ASP A 56 -10.34 -17.09 -13.38
CA ASP A 56 -9.35 -16.40 -14.21
C ASP A 56 -8.84 -15.16 -13.49
N PHE A 57 -7.53 -14.96 -13.46
CA PHE A 57 -6.92 -13.69 -13.06
C PHE A 57 -7.04 -12.69 -14.22
N CYS A 58 -7.75 -11.58 -13.99
CA CYS A 58 -7.99 -10.57 -15.02
C CYS A 58 -7.04 -9.38 -14.93
N ASP A 59 -6.82 -8.86 -13.72
CA ASP A 59 -6.02 -7.65 -13.48
C ASP A 59 -5.64 -7.52 -11.99
N SER A 60 -4.79 -6.56 -11.64
CA SER A 60 -4.42 -6.26 -10.25
C SER A 60 -4.00 -4.80 -10.03
N ARG A 61 -4.15 -4.31 -8.80
CA ARG A 61 -3.67 -3.00 -8.37
C ARG A 61 -2.99 -3.14 -7.02
N TYR A 62 -1.94 -2.36 -6.79
CA TYR A 62 -1.37 -2.17 -5.46
C TYR A 62 -0.89 -0.73 -5.31
N LEU A 63 -0.97 -0.20 -4.09
CA LEU A 63 -0.65 1.18 -3.81
C LEU A 63 -0.38 1.40 -2.32
N ALA A 64 0.51 2.35 -2.06
CA ALA A 64 0.69 2.94 -0.76
C ALA A 64 0.23 4.40 -0.80
N GLY A 65 -0.50 4.88 0.20
CA GLY A 65 -0.84 6.30 0.34
C GLY A 65 -1.82 6.56 1.46
N ASN A 66 -2.22 7.82 1.66
CA ASN A 66 -3.49 8.11 2.34
C ASN A 66 -4.62 7.82 1.37
N LEU A 67 -5.22 6.63 1.44
CA LEU A 67 -6.14 6.09 0.44
C LEU A 67 -7.60 6.41 0.73
N VAL A 68 -8.03 6.31 1.99
CA VAL A 68 -9.43 6.50 2.39
C VAL A 68 -9.70 7.84 3.08
N GLY A 69 -8.71 8.73 3.13
CA GLY A 69 -8.88 10.08 3.70
C GLY A 69 -8.87 10.15 5.22
N ASN A 70 -8.33 9.14 5.91
CA ASN A 70 -8.25 9.08 7.37
C ASN A 70 -7.05 9.87 7.95
N GLY A 71 -6.85 11.10 7.49
CA GLY A 71 -5.71 11.96 7.87
C GLY A 71 -4.43 11.64 7.08
N ASN A 72 -3.24 11.86 7.65
CA ASN A 72 -1.96 11.66 6.93
C ASN A 72 -1.42 10.23 6.98
N LYS A 73 -2.20 9.27 7.46
CA LYS A 73 -1.75 7.90 7.69
C LYS A 73 -1.51 7.19 6.36
N MET A 74 -0.36 6.55 6.23
CA MET A 74 -0.10 5.64 5.12
C MET A 74 -0.97 4.41 5.27
N GLN A 75 -1.49 3.95 4.14
CA GLN A 75 -2.25 2.73 4.01
C GLN A 75 -1.68 1.98 2.82
N TYR A 76 -1.58 0.66 2.97
CA TYR A 76 -1.06 -0.22 1.93
C TYR A 76 -2.22 -1.07 1.46
N PHE A 77 -2.46 -1.08 0.17
CA PHE A 77 -3.59 -1.78 -0.42
C PHE A 77 -3.11 -2.60 -1.60
N ALA A 78 -3.64 -3.81 -1.72
CA ALA A 78 -3.47 -4.64 -2.89
C ALA A 78 -4.81 -5.29 -3.23
N ALA A 79 -5.10 -5.40 -4.52
CA ALA A 79 -6.32 -5.99 -5.05
C ALA A 79 -6.02 -6.79 -6.31
N ILE A 80 -6.68 -7.94 -6.43
CA ILE A 80 -6.73 -8.74 -7.65
C ILE A 80 -8.16 -8.79 -8.14
N LEU A 81 -8.33 -8.71 -9.45
CA LEU A 81 -9.60 -8.86 -10.13
C LEU A 81 -9.67 -10.27 -10.69
N LEU A 82 -10.71 -10.99 -10.28
CA LEU A 82 -10.98 -12.36 -10.71
C LEU A 82 -12.27 -12.40 -11.51
N ARG A 83 -12.31 -13.27 -12.52
CA ARG A 83 -13.54 -13.71 -13.16
C ARG A 83 -13.81 -15.18 -12.83
N THR A 84 -14.99 -15.51 -12.35
CA THR A 84 -15.34 -16.89 -11.95
C THR A 84 -16.85 -17.12 -11.96
N ASP A 85 -17.24 -18.39 -12.05
CA ASP A 85 -18.62 -18.85 -11.87
C ASP A 85 -19.00 -19.06 -10.38
N LYS A 86 -18.03 -18.95 -9.47
CA LYS A 86 -18.26 -19.01 -8.03
C LYS A 86 -19.02 -17.80 -7.53
N THR A 87 -19.83 -18.02 -6.51
CA THR A 87 -20.49 -16.96 -5.76
C THR A 87 -19.50 -16.25 -4.82
N GLY A 88 -19.83 -15.02 -4.41
CA GLY A 88 -19.04 -14.30 -3.40
C GLY A 88 -18.89 -15.07 -2.08
N GLU A 89 -19.91 -15.83 -1.66
CA GLU A 89 -19.86 -16.67 -0.45
C GLU A 89 -18.85 -17.82 -0.59
N GLU A 90 -18.77 -18.44 -1.77
CA GLU A 90 -17.79 -19.49 -2.05
C GLU A 90 -16.36 -18.95 -2.11
N LEU A 91 -16.17 -17.75 -2.66
CA LEU A 91 -14.89 -17.05 -2.68
C LEU A 91 -14.46 -16.63 -1.26
N GLU A 92 -15.37 -16.08 -0.47
CA GLU A 92 -15.14 -15.78 0.95
C GLU A 92 -14.70 -17.02 1.72
N ALA A 93 -15.40 -18.15 1.55
CA ALA A 93 -15.04 -19.41 2.18
C ALA A 93 -13.69 -19.95 1.69
N TYR A 94 -13.36 -19.75 0.41
CA TYR A 94 -12.07 -20.15 -0.17
C TYR A 94 -10.90 -19.37 0.43
N TYR A 95 -11.05 -18.06 0.59
CA TYR A 95 -9.98 -17.19 1.07
C TYR A 95 -9.87 -17.11 2.60
N ALA A 96 -10.94 -17.44 3.33
CA ALA A 96 -10.96 -17.40 4.80
C ALA A 96 -9.78 -18.10 5.50
N PRO A 97 -9.30 -19.29 5.06
CA PRO A 97 -8.15 -19.94 5.69
C PRO A 97 -6.82 -19.21 5.54
N TYR A 98 -6.70 -18.30 4.55
CA TYR A 98 -5.49 -17.52 4.30
C TYR A 98 -5.50 -16.16 4.99
N ARG A 99 -6.60 -15.78 5.64
CA ARG A 99 -6.70 -14.51 6.36
C ARG A 99 -5.85 -14.52 7.62
N GLU A 100 -4.95 -13.56 7.72
CA GLU A 100 -4.23 -13.27 8.96
C GLU A 100 -5.11 -12.50 9.95
N ASP A 101 -5.93 -11.57 9.44
CA ASP A 101 -6.87 -10.77 10.21
C ASP A 101 -8.09 -10.34 9.36
N GLU A 102 -8.93 -9.45 9.90
CA GLU A 102 -10.15 -8.95 9.25
C GLU A 102 -9.89 -8.07 8.01
N TRP A 103 -8.64 -7.73 7.72
CA TRP A 103 -8.26 -6.83 6.63
C TRP A 103 -7.65 -7.56 5.43
N HIS A 104 -7.54 -8.89 5.48
CA HIS A 104 -6.91 -9.70 4.44
C HIS A 104 -7.94 -10.48 3.61
N PHE A 105 -7.68 -10.58 2.30
CA PHE A 105 -8.46 -11.32 1.31
C PHE A 105 -9.98 -11.07 1.37
N LEU A 106 -10.38 -9.82 1.54
CA LEU A 106 -11.77 -9.40 1.49
C LEU A 106 -12.29 -9.54 0.07
N VAL A 107 -13.50 -10.11 -0.09
CA VAL A 107 -14.10 -10.35 -1.39
C VAL A 107 -15.28 -9.39 -1.60
N GLU A 108 -15.26 -8.69 -2.72
CA GLU A 108 -16.35 -7.82 -3.15
C GLU A 108 -16.69 -8.05 -4.62
N ILE A 109 -17.98 -7.94 -4.96
CA ILE A 109 -18.44 -7.96 -6.35
C ILE A 109 -18.05 -6.66 -7.05
N GLN A 110 -17.52 -6.75 -8.27
CA GLN A 110 -17.14 -5.58 -9.05
C GLN A 110 -18.37 -4.97 -9.75
N GLN A 111 -18.96 -3.95 -9.12
CA GLN A 111 -20.14 -3.25 -9.65
C GLN A 111 -19.79 -2.13 -10.64
N GLY A 112 -18.57 -1.59 -10.55
CA GLY A 112 -18.14 -0.36 -11.22
C GLY A 112 -16.76 -0.49 -11.87
N ALA A 113 -16.16 0.64 -12.25
CA ALA A 113 -14.73 0.69 -12.58
C ALA A 113 -13.90 0.91 -11.31
N ALA A 114 -14.42 1.75 -10.41
CA ALA A 114 -13.82 1.97 -9.10
C ALA A 114 -13.79 0.68 -8.28
N ILE A 115 -12.71 0.54 -7.51
CA ILE A 115 -12.60 -0.44 -6.43
C ILE A 115 -13.31 0.18 -5.23
N SER A 116 -14.32 -0.49 -4.63
CA SER A 116 -15.23 0.16 -3.67
C SER A 116 -14.51 0.86 -2.50
N PRO A 117 -13.48 0.26 -1.86
CA PRO A 117 -12.73 0.95 -0.81
C PRO A 117 -11.95 2.19 -1.26
N LEU A 118 -11.78 2.39 -2.57
CA LEU A 118 -11.03 3.47 -3.21
C LEU A 118 -11.92 4.32 -4.13
N GLU A 119 -13.24 4.34 -3.91
CA GLU A 119 -14.16 5.17 -4.68
C GLU A 119 -13.70 6.63 -4.79
N GLY A 120 -13.76 7.17 -6.01
CA GLY A 120 -13.27 8.51 -6.31
C GLY A 120 -11.78 8.60 -6.69
N ARG A 121 -11.04 7.49 -6.70
CA ARG A 121 -9.68 7.40 -7.22
C ARG A 121 -9.62 6.66 -8.56
N GLU A 122 -9.88 7.40 -9.63
CA GLU A 122 -9.95 6.85 -10.99
C GLU A 122 -8.64 6.18 -11.43
N GLU A 123 -7.49 6.65 -10.93
CA GLU A 123 -6.17 6.11 -11.23
C GLU A 123 -5.97 4.66 -10.74
N PHE A 124 -6.82 4.17 -9.82
CA PHE A 124 -6.75 2.81 -9.28
C PHE A 124 -7.93 1.94 -9.71
N SER A 125 -8.69 2.38 -10.71
CA SER A 125 -9.86 1.65 -11.20
C SER A 125 -9.49 0.48 -12.13
N PHE A 126 -10.37 -0.50 -12.20
CA PHE A 126 -10.39 -1.51 -13.25
C PHE A 126 -11.21 -1.02 -14.45
N PRO A 127 -10.98 -1.55 -15.67
CA PRO A 127 -11.75 -1.19 -16.85
C PRO A 127 -13.26 -1.38 -16.65
N GLU A 128 -14.09 -0.52 -17.24
CA GLU A 128 -15.57 -0.65 -17.12
C GLU A 128 -16.12 -1.97 -17.67
N GLU A 129 -15.37 -2.62 -18.55
CA GLU A 129 -15.71 -3.87 -19.23
C GLU A 129 -15.63 -5.09 -18.29
N THR A 130 -15.02 -4.94 -17.11
CA THR A 130 -14.86 -6.01 -16.10
C THR A 130 -15.87 -5.86 -14.97
N ARG A 131 -17.15 -5.72 -15.32
CA ARG A 131 -18.29 -5.59 -14.39
C ARG A 131 -19.23 -6.77 -14.54
N GLY A 132 -19.88 -7.16 -13.45
CA GLY A 132 -20.90 -8.21 -13.47
C GLY A 132 -20.81 -9.14 -12.26
N GLU A 133 -21.77 -10.06 -12.17
CA GLU A 133 -21.83 -11.06 -11.09
C GLU A 133 -20.71 -12.09 -11.19
N GLU A 134 -20.04 -12.19 -12.34
CA GLU A 134 -18.86 -13.04 -12.51
C GLU A 134 -17.54 -12.37 -12.11
N TYR A 135 -17.49 -11.06 -11.87
CA TYR A 135 -16.27 -10.33 -11.56
C TYR A 135 -16.19 -9.97 -10.07
N TYR A 136 -15.10 -10.37 -9.44
CA TYR A 136 -14.86 -10.14 -8.01
C TYR A 136 -13.50 -9.48 -7.80
N ILE A 137 -13.47 -8.51 -6.91
CA ILE A 137 -12.23 -7.99 -6.34
C ILE A 137 -11.94 -8.79 -5.07
N VAL A 138 -10.73 -9.33 -5.00
CA VAL A 138 -10.15 -9.82 -3.75
C VAL A 138 -9.06 -8.85 -3.33
N TYR A 139 -9.17 -8.25 -2.16
CA TYR A 139 -8.23 -7.22 -1.71
C TYR A 139 -7.79 -7.40 -0.26
N SER A 140 -6.64 -6.81 0.07
CA SER A 140 -6.09 -6.78 1.42
C SER A 140 -5.57 -5.41 1.79
N TRP A 141 -5.58 -5.09 3.09
CA TRP A 141 -4.88 -3.94 3.65
C TRP A 141 -3.67 -4.39 4.46
N GLY A 142 -2.51 -3.88 4.07
CA GLY A 142 -1.25 -4.15 4.73
C GLY A 142 -0.94 -3.16 5.85
N ARG A 143 0.12 -3.47 6.59
CA ARG A 143 0.72 -2.61 7.62
C ARG A 143 2.22 -2.58 7.43
N SER A 144 2.89 -1.57 7.99
CA SER A 144 4.34 -1.47 7.97
C SER A 144 4.86 -1.28 9.38
N ASP A 145 5.98 -1.92 9.72
CA ASP A 145 6.69 -1.62 10.97
C ASP A 145 7.72 -0.49 10.80
N PHE A 146 7.79 0.11 9.60
CA PHE A 146 8.76 1.16 9.30
C PHE A 146 8.51 2.42 10.16
N PRO A 147 9.54 3.00 10.78
CA PRO A 147 9.42 4.30 11.45
C PRO A 147 8.89 5.36 10.47
N PHE A 148 7.97 6.21 10.92
CA PHE A 148 7.30 7.21 10.06
C PHE A 148 6.28 6.64 9.06
N GLN A 149 5.80 5.41 9.24
CA GLN A 149 4.67 4.87 8.48
C GLN A 149 3.42 5.77 8.49
N ASP A 150 3.21 6.60 9.51
CA ASP A 150 2.06 7.51 9.56
C ASP A 150 2.27 8.80 8.76
N TRP A 151 3.39 8.96 8.05
CA TRP A 151 3.70 10.17 7.28
C TRP A 151 3.68 9.88 5.78
N ASP A 152 2.57 10.21 5.14
CA ASP A 152 2.54 10.37 3.69
C ASP A 152 3.23 11.67 3.26
N LEU A 153 4.56 11.61 3.12
CA LEU A 153 5.37 12.75 2.67
C LEU A 153 5.08 13.18 1.22
N ARG A 154 4.26 12.43 0.47
CA ARG A 154 3.83 12.76 -0.89
C ARG A 154 2.53 13.57 -0.92
N ALA A 155 1.77 13.60 0.17
CA ALA A 155 0.45 14.25 0.25
C ALA A 155 0.53 15.77 0.55
N HIS A 156 1.60 16.45 0.11
CA HIS A 156 1.83 17.88 0.33
C HIS A 156 2.03 18.65 -0.97
#